data_AF-A0A662BBH8-F1
#
_entry.id   AF-A0A662BBH8-F1
#
_cell.length_a   1.000
_cell.length_b   1.000
_cell.length_c   1.000
_cell.angle_alpha   90.00
_cell.angle_beta   90.00
_cell.angle_gamma   90.00
#
_symmetry.space_group_name_H-M   'P 1'
#
loop_
_entity.id
_entity.type
_entity.pdbx_description
1 polymer ?
#
loop_
_entity_poly.entity_id
_entity_poly.type
_entity_poly.pdbx_seq_one_letter_code
_entity_poly.pdbx_strand_id
1 'polypeptide(L)'
;KLTVNTTAVNLQEIINNAYESTEFLFENKGVKFETEIYSNYKVLAENEILKRIFINLFTNAVKFTNSGGKLTVTVKKDKEIAIIEVKDTGIGIREEKLNIIFAEYEQDIVSNKGSISSTGIGLYFVKNAIEALGGTIIVESETNMGANFIISLKIIDFINKTETVINSKNNHHIQLDIKDKKKLESVIVELENTELYELTKIKNILAQVNANTPNLKLWLKLINECVANYNTDLFKKLITIAKT
;
A
#
# COMPACT_ATOMS: atom_id res chain seq x y z
N LYS A 1 7.07 26.57 -2.02
CA LYS A 1 6.07 25.49 -2.24
C LYS A 1 6.84 24.18 -2.17
N LEU A 2 6.55 23.32 -1.18
CA LEU A 2 7.14 21.98 -1.11
C LEU A 2 6.66 21.16 -2.32
N THR A 3 7.59 20.72 -3.16
CA THR A 3 7.31 19.85 -4.30
C THR A 3 7.23 18.42 -3.75
N VAL A 4 6.02 17.89 -3.57
CA VAL A 4 5.83 16.53 -3.06
C VAL A 4 6.05 15.56 -4.21
N ASN A 5 7.10 14.73 -4.12
CA ASN A 5 7.37 13.66 -5.08
C ASN A 5 6.55 12.42 -4.69
N THR A 6 5.25 12.43 -4.98
CA THR A 6 4.39 11.27 -4.73
C THR A 6 4.64 10.14 -5.73
N THR A 7 4.77 8.91 -5.25
CA THR A 7 4.84 7.69 -6.07
C THR A 7 3.72 6.71 -5.67
N ALA A 8 3.54 5.67 -6.46
CA ALA A 8 2.63 4.58 -6.13
C ALA A 8 3.23 3.72 -5.01
N VAL A 9 2.70 3.79 -3.79
CA VAL A 9 3.18 3.04 -2.62
C VAL A 9 2.22 1.89 -2.32
N ASN A 10 2.75 0.67 -2.21
CA ASN A 10 1.99 -0.51 -1.77
C ASN A 10 1.74 -0.45 -0.25
N LEU A 11 0.48 -0.53 0.17
CA LEU A 11 0.10 -0.45 1.58
C LEU A 11 0.62 -1.64 2.40
N GLN A 12 0.62 -2.85 1.86
CA GLN A 12 1.16 -4.03 2.57
C GLN A 12 2.66 -3.88 2.83
N GLU A 13 3.41 -3.49 1.80
CA GLU A 13 4.86 -3.31 1.90
C GLU A 13 5.21 -2.23 2.93
N ILE A 14 4.54 -1.08 2.88
CA ILE A 14 4.86 0.03 3.79
C ILE A 14 4.48 -0.28 5.25
N ILE A 15 3.38 -1.02 5.47
CA ILE A 15 2.97 -1.49 6.80
C ILE A 15 4.01 -2.45 7.36
N ASN A 16 4.49 -3.40 6.55
CA ASN A 16 5.55 -4.34 6.97
C ASN A 16 6.85 -3.60 7.29
N ASN A 17 7.29 -2.69 6.43
CA ASN A 17 8.51 -1.89 6.64
C ASN A 17 8.43 -1.03 7.92
N ALA A 18 7.23 -0.51 8.25
CA ALA A 18 7.01 0.22 9.49
C ALA A 18 7.03 -0.71 10.71
N TYR A 19 6.45 -1.90 10.61
CA TYR A 19 6.52 -2.92 11.67
C TYR A 19 7.95 -3.35 11.94
N GLU A 20 8.73 -3.71 10.91
CA GLU A 20 10.15 -4.08 11.04
C GLU A 20 10.97 -3.00 11.77
N SER A 21 10.66 -1.72 11.51
CA SER A 21 11.32 -0.59 12.17
C SER A 21 10.97 -0.46 13.67
N THR A 22 9.92 -1.15 14.13
CA THR A 22 9.39 -1.07 15.50
C THR A 22 9.28 -2.43 16.20
N GLU A 23 9.65 -3.52 15.54
CA GLU A 23 9.47 -4.91 16.01
C GLU A 23 10.04 -5.12 17.41
N PHE A 24 11.26 -4.63 17.66
CA PHE A 24 11.90 -4.76 18.98
C PHE A 24 11.07 -4.17 20.14
N LEU A 25 10.22 -3.15 19.88
CA LEU A 25 9.33 -2.57 20.89
C LEU A 25 8.18 -3.53 21.23
N PHE A 26 7.62 -4.19 20.22
CA PHE A 26 6.58 -5.21 20.37
C PHE A 26 7.11 -6.41 21.15
N GLU A 27 8.29 -6.91 20.77
CA GLU A 27 8.95 -8.04 21.43
C GLU A 27 9.26 -7.74 22.90
N ASN A 28 9.90 -6.60 23.17
CA ASN A 28 10.27 -6.22 24.54
C ASN A 28 9.07 -6.02 25.46
N LYS A 29 7.94 -5.54 24.92
CA LYS A 29 6.71 -5.37 25.71
C LYS A 29 5.85 -6.63 25.78
N GLY A 30 6.06 -7.58 24.87
CA GLY A 30 5.22 -8.76 24.69
C GLY A 30 3.85 -8.42 24.10
N VAL A 31 3.80 -7.48 23.15
CA VAL A 31 2.58 -7.15 22.39
C VAL A 31 2.63 -7.85 21.04
N LYS A 32 1.56 -8.54 20.65
CA LYS A 32 1.49 -9.23 19.34
C LYS A 32 1.15 -8.25 18.22
N PHE A 33 1.72 -8.47 17.04
CA PHE A 33 1.37 -7.75 15.83
C PHE A 33 0.69 -8.72 14.84
N GLU A 34 -0.48 -8.34 14.35
CA GLU A 34 -1.29 -9.13 13.40
C GLU A 34 -1.65 -8.26 12.20
N THR A 35 -1.67 -8.84 11.01
CA THR A 35 -2.13 -8.15 9.78
C THR A 35 -3.23 -8.93 9.09
N GLU A 36 -4.23 -8.19 8.59
CA GLU A 36 -5.35 -8.70 7.80
C GLU A 36 -5.46 -7.87 6.52
N ILE A 37 -4.60 -8.19 5.55
CA ILE A 37 -4.48 -7.42 4.30
C ILE A 37 -4.88 -8.35 3.14
N TYR A 38 -6.06 -8.09 2.59
CA TYR A 38 -6.65 -8.98 1.58
C TYR A 38 -6.19 -8.69 0.14
N SER A 39 -5.52 -7.56 -0.11
CA SER A 39 -5.07 -7.17 -1.45
C SER A 39 -3.90 -6.19 -1.45
N ASN A 40 -3.20 -6.10 -2.58
CA ASN A 40 -2.09 -5.20 -2.84
C ASN A 40 -2.58 -3.80 -3.24
N TYR A 41 -3.24 -3.10 -2.32
CA TYR A 41 -3.70 -1.73 -2.55
C TYR A 41 -2.52 -0.76 -2.64
N LYS A 42 -2.60 0.16 -3.61
CA LYS A 42 -1.61 1.23 -3.77
C LYS A 42 -2.25 2.60 -3.57
N VAL A 43 -1.49 3.53 -3.01
CA VAL A 43 -1.89 4.94 -2.83
C VAL A 43 -0.78 5.86 -3.35
N LEU A 44 -1.13 7.09 -3.73
CA LEU A 44 -0.12 8.11 -4.07
C LEU A 44 0.39 8.77 -2.81
N ALA A 45 1.68 8.59 -2.51
CA ALA A 45 2.31 9.24 -1.38
C ALA A 45 3.83 9.25 -1.53
N GLU A 46 4.50 9.98 -0.64
CA GLU A 46 5.93 9.79 -0.40
C GLU A 46 6.13 8.62 0.57
N ASN A 47 6.99 7.66 0.23
CA ASN A 47 7.19 6.42 0.98
C ASN A 47 7.54 6.70 2.46
N GLU A 48 8.50 7.61 2.69
CA GLU A 48 8.94 7.99 4.05
C GLU A 48 7.82 8.63 4.89
N ILE A 49 6.90 9.39 4.26
CA ILE A 49 5.77 10.00 4.96
C ILE A 49 4.78 8.93 5.42
N LEU A 50 4.41 7.99 4.55
CA LEU A 50 3.54 6.86 4.94
C LEU A 50 4.19 5.96 5.97
N LYS A 51 5.48 5.63 5.81
CA LYS A 51 6.22 4.84 6.79
C LYS A 51 6.18 5.51 8.16
N ARG A 52 6.43 6.82 8.22
CA ARG A 52 6.38 7.61 9.46
C ARG A 52 4.98 7.65 10.08
N ILE A 53 3.92 7.72 9.27
CA ILE A 53 2.54 7.62 9.76
C ILE A 53 2.36 6.31 10.53
N PHE A 54 2.71 5.17 9.92
CA PHE A 54 2.54 3.86 10.54
C PHE A 54 3.43 3.67 11.76
N ILE A 55 4.71 4.10 11.72
CA ILE A 55 5.60 4.06 12.88
C ILE A 55 4.99 4.83 14.07
N ASN A 56 4.43 6.02 13.85
CA ASN A 56 3.80 6.79 14.93
C ASN A 56 2.59 6.06 15.53
N LEU A 57 1.76 5.41 14.69
CA LEU A 57 0.62 4.65 15.18
C LEU A 57 1.06 3.39 15.93
N PHE A 58 2.08 2.67 15.42
CA PHE A 58 2.57 1.43 16.03
C PHE A 58 3.28 1.70 17.35
N THR A 59 4.11 2.74 17.43
CA THR A 59 4.75 3.14 18.68
C THR A 59 3.73 3.60 19.72
N ASN A 60 2.66 4.28 19.33
CA ASN A 60 1.54 4.60 20.22
C ASN A 60 0.83 3.32 20.70
N ALA A 61 0.49 2.41 19.79
CA ALA A 61 -0.14 1.14 20.14
C ALA A 61 0.71 0.35 21.14
N VAL A 62 2.03 0.20 20.89
CA VAL A 62 2.92 -0.45 21.86
C VAL A 62 2.96 0.32 23.17
N LYS A 63 3.04 1.66 23.16
CA LYS A 63 3.10 2.47 24.38
C LYS A 63 1.88 2.25 25.27
N PHE A 64 0.68 2.18 24.70
CA PHE A 64 -0.58 2.15 25.45
C PHE A 64 -1.21 0.75 25.59
N THR A 65 -0.65 -0.27 24.95
CA THR A 65 -1.09 -1.67 25.10
C THR A 65 -0.36 -2.39 26.22
N ASN A 66 -1.08 -3.09 27.08
CA ASN A 66 -0.49 -3.89 28.15
C ASN A 66 0.24 -5.13 27.58
N SER A 67 1.21 -5.67 28.32
CA SER A 67 1.88 -6.92 27.94
C SER A 67 0.87 -8.05 27.77
N GLY A 68 1.05 -8.88 26.74
CA GLY A 68 0.10 -9.92 26.34
C GLY A 68 -1.06 -9.43 25.46
N GLY A 69 -1.17 -8.11 25.24
CA GLY A 69 -2.13 -7.52 24.30
C GLY A 69 -1.71 -7.66 22.84
N LYS A 70 -2.46 -7.01 21.94
CA LYS A 70 -2.18 -7.05 20.50
C LYS A 70 -2.50 -5.76 19.77
N LEU A 71 -1.84 -5.58 18.63
CA LEU A 71 -2.15 -4.64 17.58
C LEU A 71 -2.53 -5.41 16.32
N THR A 72 -3.68 -5.11 15.73
CA THR A 72 -4.14 -5.67 14.47
C THR A 72 -4.23 -4.55 13.44
N VAL A 73 -3.59 -4.74 12.28
CA VAL A 73 -3.69 -3.82 11.13
C VAL A 73 -4.50 -4.48 10.02
N THR A 74 -5.66 -3.91 9.71
CA THR A 74 -6.55 -4.42 8.67
C THR A 74 -6.61 -3.44 7.52
N VAL A 75 -6.55 -3.93 6.28
CA VAL A 75 -6.73 -3.09 5.08
C VAL A 75 -7.84 -3.67 4.21
N LYS A 76 -8.89 -2.88 4.01
CA LYS A 76 -10.06 -3.22 3.18
C LYS A 76 -10.25 -2.15 2.10
N LYS A 77 -10.88 -2.52 0.99
CA LYS A 77 -11.32 -1.60 -0.06
C LYS A 77 -12.82 -1.35 0.06
N ASP A 78 -13.20 -0.08 0.13
CA ASP A 78 -14.56 0.37 -0.12
C ASP A 78 -14.54 1.27 -1.36
N LYS A 79 -15.08 0.78 -2.48
CA LYS A 79 -15.01 1.44 -3.80
C LYS A 79 -13.58 1.84 -4.15
N GLU A 80 -13.26 3.12 -4.34
CA GLU A 80 -11.90 3.60 -4.66
C GLU A 80 -11.07 3.97 -3.41
N ILE A 81 -11.52 3.59 -2.21
CA ILE A 81 -10.92 4.02 -0.95
C ILE A 81 -10.37 2.80 -0.20
N ALA A 82 -9.12 2.91 0.24
CA ALA A 82 -8.52 2.00 1.20
C ALA A 82 -8.92 2.46 2.60
N ILE A 83 -9.59 1.58 3.33
CA ILE A 83 -9.88 1.71 4.75
C ILE A 83 -8.83 0.91 5.50
N ILE A 84 -7.97 1.62 6.23
CA ILE A 84 -6.87 1.05 7.00
C ILE A 84 -7.21 1.24 8.47
N GLU A 85 -7.42 0.13 9.17
CA GLU A 85 -7.72 0.10 10.60
C GLU A 85 -6.46 -0.32 11.36
N VAL A 86 -6.05 0.49 12.32
CA VAL A 86 -4.93 0.19 13.24
C VAL A 86 -5.52 0.08 14.64
N LYS A 87 -5.80 -1.16 15.05
CA LYS A 87 -6.57 -1.47 16.26
C LYS A 87 -5.71 -2.13 17.33
N ASP A 88 -5.59 -1.50 18.48
CA ASP A 88 -4.94 -2.07 19.67
C ASP A 88 -5.93 -2.57 20.72
N THR A 89 -5.43 -3.34 21.69
CA THR A 89 -6.18 -3.80 22.87
C THR A 89 -5.69 -3.13 24.16
N GLY A 90 -5.26 -1.88 24.07
CA GLY A 90 -4.66 -1.14 25.17
C GLY A 90 -5.66 -0.49 26.11
N ILE A 91 -5.17 0.50 26.85
CA ILE A 91 -5.96 1.21 27.87
C ILE A 91 -7.07 2.09 27.28
N GLY A 92 -7.12 2.23 25.95
CA GLY A 92 -8.05 3.12 25.26
C GLY A 92 -7.84 4.60 25.57
N ILE A 93 -8.79 5.41 25.11
CA ILE A 93 -8.75 6.87 25.19
C ILE A 93 -10.06 7.32 25.85
N ARG A 94 -9.96 8.25 26.80
CA ARG A 94 -11.13 8.86 27.45
C ARG A 94 -11.90 9.69 26.43
N GLU A 95 -13.24 9.65 26.50
CA GLU A 95 -14.12 10.33 25.55
C GLU A 95 -13.79 11.83 25.40
N GLU A 96 -13.55 12.51 26.53
CA GLU A 96 -13.14 13.92 26.60
C GLU A 96 -11.85 14.26 25.84
N LYS A 97 -10.99 13.25 25.60
CA LYS A 97 -9.72 13.41 24.89
C LYS A 97 -9.83 13.16 23.38
N LEU A 98 -10.83 12.42 22.91
CA LEU A 98 -10.94 12.00 21.49
C LEU A 98 -10.90 13.19 20.51
N ASN A 99 -11.51 14.32 20.88
CA ASN A 99 -11.56 15.51 20.03
C ASN A 99 -10.23 16.27 19.95
N ILE A 100 -9.30 16.04 20.88
CA ILE A 100 -8.06 16.81 21.01
C ILE A 100 -6.80 15.97 20.83
N ILE A 101 -6.88 14.64 20.75
CA ILE A 101 -5.68 13.79 20.59
C ILE A 101 -4.83 14.10 19.35
N PHE A 102 -5.41 14.76 18.35
CA PHE A 102 -4.72 15.20 17.14
C PHE A 102 -4.22 16.65 17.20
N ALA A 103 -4.42 17.36 18.29
CA ALA A 103 -3.92 18.72 18.45
C ALA A 103 -2.40 18.72 18.68
N GLU A 104 -1.74 19.80 18.24
CA GLU A 104 -0.31 19.98 18.41
C GLU A 104 0.02 20.06 19.92
N TYR A 105 1.02 19.27 20.35
CA TYR A 105 1.49 19.23 21.74
C TYR A 105 0.52 18.68 22.79
N GLU A 106 -0.61 18.08 22.39
CA GLU A 106 -1.45 17.37 23.36
C GLU A 106 -0.71 16.16 23.93
N GLN A 107 -0.52 16.18 25.24
CA GLN A 107 -0.01 15.08 26.04
C GLN A 107 -1.09 14.71 27.05
N ASP A 108 -1.36 13.42 27.23
CA ASP A 108 -2.12 12.99 28.39
C ASP A 108 -1.30 13.32 29.65
N ILE A 109 -1.78 14.29 30.44
CA ILE A 109 -1.21 14.69 31.75
C ILE A 109 -1.50 13.61 32.80
N VAL A 110 -1.44 12.33 32.43
CA VAL A 110 -1.41 11.21 33.37
C VAL A 110 -0.01 10.63 33.36
N SER A 111 0.96 11.49 33.64
CA SER A 111 2.31 11.11 34.06
C SER A 111 2.26 10.64 35.52
N ASN A 112 1.56 9.54 35.80
CA ASN A 112 1.79 8.80 37.02
C ASN A 112 2.83 7.70 36.72
N LYS A 113 4.05 7.93 37.22
CA LYS A 113 5.19 7.02 37.31
C LYS A 113 5.94 6.74 36.00
N GLY A 114 6.86 7.66 35.67
CA GLY A 114 8.22 7.27 35.31
C GLY A 114 8.51 6.69 33.92
N SER A 115 7.66 6.87 32.89
CA SER A 115 8.01 6.38 31.55
C SER A 115 7.61 7.32 30.39
N ILE A 116 8.64 7.62 29.58
CA ILE A 116 8.64 8.04 28.17
C ILE A 116 7.76 9.27 27.83
N SER A 117 8.38 10.44 27.95
CA SER A 117 7.89 11.69 27.35
C SER A 117 7.83 11.55 25.83
N SER A 118 6.63 11.46 25.27
CA SER A 118 6.41 11.67 23.84
C SER A 118 6.16 13.15 23.60
N THR A 119 6.70 13.72 22.53
CA THR A 119 6.62 15.16 22.23
C THR A 119 5.20 15.70 21.99
N GLY A 120 4.18 14.85 21.91
CA GLY A 120 2.82 15.24 21.53
C GLY A 120 2.67 15.55 20.03
N ILE A 121 3.71 15.34 19.24
CA ILE A 121 3.75 15.68 17.80
C ILE A 121 3.29 14.51 16.93
N GLY A 122 3.33 13.28 17.43
CA GLY A 122 3.12 12.06 16.64
C GLY A 122 1.76 12.01 15.93
N LEU A 123 0.66 12.12 16.68
CA LEU A 123 -0.69 12.08 16.12
C LEU A 123 -1.04 13.34 15.33
N TYR A 124 -0.54 14.51 15.75
CA TYR A 124 -0.66 15.75 14.97
C TYR A 124 -0.01 15.58 13.58
N PHE A 125 1.20 15.02 13.50
CA PHE A 125 1.84 14.71 12.22
C PHE A 125 0.99 13.73 11.39
N VAL A 126 0.50 12.66 12.00
CA VAL A 126 -0.32 11.65 11.31
C VAL A 126 -1.54 12.30 10.66
N LYS A 127 -2.29 13.12 11.42
CA LYS A 127 -3.47 13.82 10.89
C LYS A 127 -3.12 14.73 9.72
N ASN A 128 -2.15 15.62 9.89
CA ASN A 128 -1.76 16.55 8.83
C ASN A 128 -1.24 15.83 7.59
N ALA A 129 -0.47 14.76 7.76
CA ALA A 129 0.07 13.98 6.64
C ALA A 129 -1.05 13.27 5.87
N ILE A 130 -2.02 12.66 6.57
CA ILE A 130 -3.16 11.98 5.94
C ILE A 130 -4.06 12.99 5.21
N GLU A 131 -4.36 14.13 5.84
CA GLU A 131 -5.14 15.21 5.22
C GLU A 131 -4.42 15.79 4.00
N ALA A 132 -3.10 15.93 4.04
CA ALA A 132 -2.28 16.37 2.90
C ALA A 132 -2.28 15.36 1.73
N LEU A 133 -2.48 14.06 2.02
CA LEU A 133 -2.70 13.03 1.01
C LEU A 133 -4.15 13.00 0.48
N GLY A 134 -5.01 13.92 0.95
CA GLY A 134 -6.44 13.97 0.59
C GLY A 134 -7.28 12.90 1.27
N GLY A 135 -6.75 12.29 2.34
CA GLY A 135 -7.44 11.28 3.13
C GLY A 135 -8.13 11.85 4.36
N THR A 136 -8.66 10.94 5.18
CA THR A 136 -9.19 11.25 6.51
C THR A 136 -8.64 10.26 7.53
N ILE A 137 -8.56 10.69 8.78
CA ILE A 137 -8.29 9.82 9.93
C ILE A 137 -9.29 10.13 11.02
N ILE A 138 -9.89 9.08 11.57
CA ILE A 138 -10.73 9.14 12.77
C ILE A 138 -10.21 8.13 13.80
N VAL A 139 -10.71 8.25 15.02
CA VAL A 139 -10.40 7.32 16.11
C VAL A 139 -11.70 6.85 16.76
N GLU A 140 -11.79 5.55 17.03
CA GLU A 140 -12.81 4.96 17.87
C GLU A 140 -12.11 4.31 19.07
N SER A 141 -12.50 4.65 20.29
CA SER A 141 -11.87 4.08 21.48
C SER A 141 -12.78 4.17 22.69
N GLU A 142 -12.67 3.17 23.57
CA GLU A 142 -13.31 3.14 24.87
C GLU A 142 -12.25 2.78 25.92
N THR A 143 -12.38 3.33 27.13
CA THR A 143 -11.41 3.10 28.21
C THR A 143 -11.33 1.60 28.54
N ASN A 144 -10.11 1.06 28.59
CA ASN A 144 -9.76 -0.36 28.75
C ASN A 144 -10.17 -1.30 27.60
N MET A 145 -10.67 -0.78 26.49
CA MET A 145 -11.09 -1.56 25.33
C MET A 145 -10.17 -1.36 24.10
N GLY A 146 -9.11 -0.56 24.26
CA GLY A 146 -8.17 -0.20 23.20
C GLY A 146 -8.64 0.94 22.31
N ALA A 147 -7.86 1.24 21.28
CA ALA A 147 -8.17 2.26 20.28
C ALA A 147 -8.11 1.68 18.86
N ASN A 148 -8.94 2.21 17.96
CA ASN A 148 -8.97 1.91 16.54
C ASN A 148 -8.78 3.22 15.76
N PHE A 149 -7.61 3.40 15.16
CA PHE A 149 -7.36 4.49 14.23
C PHE A 149 -7.76 4.06 12.82
N ILE A 150 -8.71 4.78 12.23
CA ILE A 150 -9.30 4.42 10.94
C ILE A 150 -8.88 5.49 9.93
N ILE A 151 -8.09 5.08 8.94
CA ILE A 151 -7.56 5.94 7.89
C ILE A 151 -8.27 5.62 6.58
N SER A 152 -8.71 6.64 5.85
CA SER A 152 -9.22 6.52 4.50
C SER A 152 -8.28 7.18 3.50
N LEU A 153 -7.74 6.43 2.55
CA LEU A 153 -6.91 6.97 1.46
C LEU A 153 -7.45 6.54 0.11
N LYS A 154 -7.38 7.42 -0.89
CA LYS A 154 -7.76 7.07 -2.25
C LYS A 154 -6.78 6.03 -2.80
N ILE A 155 -7.30 4.85 -3.14
CA ILE A 155 -6.57 3.84 -3.89
C ILE A 155 -6.33 4.41 -5.27
N ILE A 156 -5.08 4.37 -5.70
CA ILE A 156 -4.81 4.38 -7.13
C ILE A 156 -5.10 2.99 -7.63
N ASP A 157 -6.33 2.81 -8.10
CA ASP A 157 -6.53 1.75 -9.05
C ASP A 157 -5.64 2.15 -10.22
N PHE A 158 -4.65 1.31 -10.54
CA PHE A 158 -4.16 1.28 -11.91
C PHE A 158 -5.32 0.79 -12.78
N ILE A 159 -6.37 1.61 -12.93
CA ILE A 159 -7.23 1.56 -14.10
C ILE A 159 -6.30 2.04 -15.23
N ASN A 160 -5.55 1.07 -15.75
CA ASN A 160 -5.64 0.76 -17.16
C ASN A 160 -5.26 1.89 -18.10
N LYS A 161 -4.03 2.40 -18.10
CA LYS A 161 -3.56 2.92 -19.40
C LYS A 161 -3.54 1.77 -20.42
N THR A 162 -3.25 0.56 -19.97
CA THR A 162 -3.25 -0.67 -20.76
C THR A 162 -4.64 -1.21 -21.09
N GLU A 163 -5.53 -1.34 -20.12
CA GLU A 163 -6.89 -1.85 -20.38
C GLU A 163 -7.81 -0.77 -20.97
N THR A 164 -7.52 0.54 -20.84
CA THR A 164 -8.22 1.59 -21.60
C THR A 164 -7.72 1.62 -23.04
N VAL A 165 -6.44 1.30 -23.29
CA VAL A 165 -5.95 0.97 -24.64
C VAL A 165 -6.69 -0.25 -25.20
N ILE A 166 -6.91 -1.30 -24.40
CA ILE A 166 -7.57 -2.54 -24.86
C ILE A 166 -9.12 -2.44 -24.93
N ASN A 167 -9.79 -1.63 -24.08
CA ASN A 167 -11.26 -1.61 -23.91
C ASN A 167 -11.95 -0.25 -24.22
N SER A 168 -11.24 0.80 -24.60
CA SER A 168 -11.87 2.07 -25.00
C SER A 168 -12.39 1.99 -26.43
N LYS A 169 -13.68 2.29 -26.61
CA LYS A 169 -14.31 2.55 -27.92
C LYS A 169 -13.70 3.72 -28.71
N ASN A 170 -12.62 4.35 -28.22
CA ASN A 170 -11.79 5.31 -28.93
C ASN A 170 -10.30 4.85 -28.99
N ASN A 171 -10.00 4.10 -30.06
CA ASN A 171 -8.78 4.17 -30.89
C ASN A 171 -7.37 3.80 -30.40
N HIS A 172 -7.16 2.82 -29.51
CA HIS A 172 -5.85 2.11 -29.44
C HIS A 172 -5.97 0.60 -29.10
N HIS A 173 -6.80 -0.17 -29.81
CA HIS A 173 -6.67 -1.64 -29.72
C HIS A 173 -5.26 -2.05 -30.14
N ILE A 174 -4.54 -2.78 -29.28
CA ILE A 174 -3.27 -3.38 -29.69
C ILE A 174 -3.61 -4.43 -30.76
N GLN A 175 -3.25 -4.15 -32.00
CA GLN A 175 -3.43 -5.06 -33.12
C GLN A 175 -2.06 -5.58 -33.52
N LEU A 176 -1.72 -6.76 -33.04
CA LEU A 176 -0.54 -7.47 -33.52
C LEU A 176 -0.90 -8.11 -34.86
N ASP A 177 -0.14 -7.77 -35.90
CA ASP A 177 -0.30 -8.43 -37.20
C ASP A 177 0.33 -9.84 -37.17
N ILE A 178 0.17 -10.60 -38.26
CA ILE A 178 0.72 -11.96 -38.38
C ILE A 178 2.25 -11.98 -38.21
N LYS A 179 2.94 -10.93 -38.67
CA LYS A 179 4.41 -10.84 -38.58
C LYS A 179 4.86 -10.52 -37.15
N ASP A 180 4.11 -9.70 -36.43
CA ASP A 180 4.34 -9.39 -35.03
C ASP A 180 4.14 -10.63 -34.15
N LYS A 181 3.02 -11.36 -34.34
CA LYS A 181 2.73 -12.60 -33.61
C LYS A 181 3.80 -13.67 -33.81
N LYS A 182 4.24 -13.86 -35.06
CA LYS A 182 5.32 -14.82 -35.38
C LYS A 182 6.64 -14.50 -34.67
N LYS A 183 6.92 -13.22 -34.38
CA LYS A 183 8.12 -12.82 -33.61
C LYS A 183 7.97 -13.06 -32.11
N LEU A 184 6.74 -13.12 -31.61
CA LEU A 184 6.44 -13.33 -30.19
C LEU A 184 6.26 -14.80 -29.83
N GLU A 185 6.08 -15.69 -30.80
CA GLU A 185 5.73 -17.11 -30.58
C GLU A 185 6.64 -17.82 -29.55
N SER A 186 7.96 -17.72 -29.68
CA SER A 186 8.91 -18.33 -28.72
C SER A 186 8.81 -17.73 -27.32
N VAL A 187 8.73 -16.40 -27.25
CA VAL A 187 8.64 -15.63 -26.00
C VAL A 187 7.33 -15.93 -25.27
N ILE A 188 6.22 -16.06 -26.00
CA ILE A 188 4.91 -16.35 -25.43
C ILE A 188 4.85 -17.73 -24.77
N VAL A 189 5.44 -18.75 -25.41
CA VAL A 189 5.51 -20.10 -24.82
C VAL A 189 6.29 -20.08 -23.50
N GLU A 190 7.38 -19.31 -23.42
CA GLU A 190 8.15 -19.17 -22.18
C GLU A 190 7.38 -18.37 -21.11
N LEU A 191 6.71 -17.28 -21.48
CA LEU A 191 5.91 -16.46 -20.55
C LEU A 191 4.69 -17.20 -20.00
N GLU A 192 4.04 -18.07 -20.78
CA GLU A 192 2.91 -18.90 -20.32
C GLU A 192 3.33 -19.87 -19.20
N ASN A 193 4.58 -20.31 -19.20
CA ASN A 193 5.16 -21.24 -18.22
C ASN A 193 5.97 -20.51 -17.12
N THR A 194 5.70 -19.23 -16.91
CA THR A 194 6.42 -18.38 -15.97
C THR A 194 5.43 -17.69 -15.05
N GLU A 195 5.66 -17.83 -13.74
CA GLU A 195 4.84 -17.15 -12.74
C GLU A 195 5.24 -15.67 -12.62
N LEU A 196 4.28 -14.77 -12.37
CA LEU A 196 4.51 -13.31 -12.44
C LEU A 196 5.55 -12.80 -11.43
N TYR A 197 5.81 -13.56 -10.35
CA TYR A 197 6.83 -13.24 -9.36
C TYR A 197 8.27 -13.60 -9.80
N GLU A 198 8.45 -14.35 -10.90
CA GLU A 198 9.76 -14.74 -11.42
C GLU A 198 10.43 -13.60 -12.24
N LEU A 199 10.56 -12.41 -11.64
CA LEU A 199 10.94 -11.15 -12.32
C LEU A 199 12.21 -11.27 -13.18
N THR A 200 13.27 -11.92 -12.67
CA THR A 200 14.53 -12.11 -13.40
C THR A 200 14.34 -12.96 -14.66
N LYS A 201 13.53 -14.02 -14.56
CA LYS A 201 13.23 -14.92 -15.69
C LYS A 201 12.38 -14.19 -16.73
N ILE A 202 11.34 -13.48 -16.29
CA ILE A 202 10.50 -12.65 -17.17
C ILE A 202 11.34 -11.61 -17.91
N LYS A 203 12.24 -10.90 -17.22
CA LYS A 203 13.11 -9.89 -17.84
C LYS A 203 14.01 -10.49 -18.91
N ASN A 204 14.57 -11.67 -18.66
CA ASN A 204 15.42 -12.38 -19.62
C ASN A 204 14.61 -12.83 -20.86
N ILE A 205 13.39 -13.31 -20.67
CA ILE A 205 12.48 -13.68 -21.76
C ILE A 205 12.14 -12.45 -22.61
N LEU A 206 11.75 -11.34 -21.98
CA LEU A 206 11.35 -10.11 -22.68
C LEU A 206 12.51 -9.43 -23.42
N ALA A 207 13.75 -9.61 -22.97
CA ALA A 207 14.94 -9.10 -23.65
C ALA A 207 15.16 -9.72 -25.04
N GLN A 208 14.55 -10.88 -25.31
CA GLN A 208 14.63 -11.56 -26.62
C GLN A 208 13.70 -10.92 -27.67
N VAL A 209 12.76 -10.06 -27.26
CA VAL A 209 11.75 -9.47 -28.16
C VAL A 209 12.37 -8.35 -28.99
N ASN A 210 12.47 -8.57 -30.31
CA ASN A 210 12.83 -7.50 -31.25
C ASN A 210 11.62 -6.61 -31.59
N ALA A 211 11.36 -5.62 -30.73
CA ALA A 211 10.24 -4.69 -30.85
C ALA A 211 10.50 -3.59 -31.89
N ASN A 212 10.45 -3.95 -33.18
CA ASN A 212 10.70 -3.02 -34.29
C ASN A 212 9.44 -2.36 -34.88
N THR A 213 8.23 -2.80 -34.50
CA THR A 213 6.97 -2.18 -34.90
C THR A 213 6.36 -1.37 -33.75
N PRO A 214 5.54 -0.34 -34.03
CA PRO A 214 4.84 0.41 -32.99
C PRO A 214 3.99 -0.48 -32.08
N ASN A 215 3.35 -1.51 -32.64
CA ASN A 215 2.49 -2.44 -31.89
C ASN A 215 3.29 -3.39 -30.99
N LEU A 216 4.45 -3.89 -31.45
CA LEU A 216 5.36 -4.67 -30.58
C LEU A 216 5.96 -3.82 -29.47
N LYS A 217 6.35 -2.57 -29.75
CA LYS A 217 6.85 -1.64 -28.73
C LYS A 217 5.78 -1.35 -27.68
N LEU A 218 4.55 -1.15 -28.13
CA LEU A 218 3.41 -0.98 -27.25
C LEU A 218 3.18 -2.25 -26.42
N TRP A 219 3.18 -3.43 -27.02
CA TRP A 219 2.95 -4.69 -26.31
C TRP A 219 4.03 -4.95 -25.24
N LEU A 220 5.30 -4.75 -25.61
CA LEU A 220 6.43 -4.91 -24.69
C LEU A 220 6.37 -3.92 -23.54
N LYS A 221 6.00 -2.66 -23.81
CA LYS A 221 5.79 -1.65 -22.77
C LYS A 221 4.70 -2.10 -21.80
N LEU A 222 3.57 -2.58 -22.32
CA LEU A 222 2.41 -2.97 -21.54
C LEU A 222 2.67 -4.22 -20.69
N ILE A 223 3.43 -5.18 -21.20
CA ILE A 223 3.88 -6.33 -20.40
C ILE A 223 4.84 -5.88 -19.29
N ASN A 224 5.82 -5.02 -19.57
CA ASN A 224 6.72 -4.54 -18.52
C ASN A 224 5.96 -3.77 -17.43
N GLU A 225 4.95 -3.00 -17.81
CA GLU A 225 4.06 -2.30 -16.88
C GLU A 225 3.21 -3.27 -16.03
N CYS A 226 2.71 -4.38 -16.58
CA CYS A 226 1.95 -5.34 -15.78
C CYS A 226 2.85 -6.15 -14.84
N VAL A 227 4.07 -6.50 -15.25
CA VAL A 227 5.08 -7.16 -14.41
C VAL A 227 5.49 -6.28 -13.24
N ALA A 228 5.82 -5.00 -13.50
CA ALA A 228 6.16 -4.04 -12.45
C ALA A 228 5.02 -3.79 -11.45
N ASN A 229 3.77 -4.04 -11.87
CA ASN A 229 2.59 -3.85 -11.05
C ASN A 229 1.98 -5.15 -10.50
N TYR A 230 2.61 -6.31 -10.74
CA TYR A 230 2.07 -7.63 -10.38
C TYR A 230 0.61 -7.84 -10.83
N ASN A 231 0.24 -7.32 -12.01
CA ASN A 231 -1.10 -7.44 -12.57
C ASN A 231 -1.25 -8.72 -13.41
N THR A 232 -1.65 -9.81 -12.75
CA THR A 232 -1.78 -11.15 -13.34
C THR A 232 -2.87 -11.24 -14.42
N ASP A 233 -4.00 -10.56 -14.24
CA ASP A 233 -5.11 -10.61 -15.20
C ASP A 233 -4.72 -9.94 -16.52
N LEU A 234 -4.07 -8.79 -16.45
CA LEU A 234 -3.59 -8.08 -17.63
C LEU A 234 -2.44 -8.82 -18.32
N PHE A 235 -1.55 -9.44 -17.54
CA PHE A 235 -0.48 -10.29 -18.08
C PHE A 235 -1.06 -11.44 -18.92
N LYS A 236 -2.05 -12.17 -18.41
CA LYS A 236 -2.75 -13.24 -19.15
C LYS A 236 -3.47 -12.73 -20.40
N LYS A 237 -4.13 -11.57 -20.32
CA LYS A 237 -4.79 -10.94 -21.48
C LYS A 237 -3.79 -10.57 -22.58
N LEU A 238 -2.67 -9.94 -22.24
CA LEU A 238 -1.64 -9.54 -23.20
C LEU A 238 -0.96 -10.73 -23.87
N ILE A 239 -0.76 -11.83 -23.12
CA ILE A 239 -0.30 -13.11 -23.66
C ILE A 239 -1.31 -13.67 -24.66
N THR A 240 -2.60 -13.66 -24.31
CA THR A 240 -3.68 -14.16 -25.18
C THR A 240 -3.74 -13.39 -26.50
N ILE A 241 -3.66 -12.05 -26.45
CA ILE A 241 -3.68 -11.19 -27.64
C ILE A 241 -2.49 -11.46 -28.59
N ALA A 242 -1.33 -11.83 -28.03
CA ALA A 242 -0.15 -12.17 -28.84
C ALA A 242 -0.21 -13.58 -29.46
N LYS A 243 -1.14 -14.43 -29.00
CA LYS A 243 -1.32 -15.82 -29.44
C LYS A 243 -2.34 -15.97 -30.56
N THR A 244 -3.52 -15.35 -30.41
CA THR A 244 -4.60 -15.30 -31.42
C THR A 244 -4.25 -14.32 -32.51
#